data_AF-A0A0R0GSI2-F1
#
_entry.id   AF-A0A0R0GSI2-F1
#
_cell.length_a   1.000
_cell.length_b   1.000
_cell.length_c   1.000
_cell.angle_alpha   90.00
_cell.angle_beta   90.00
_cell.angle_gamma   90.00
#
_symmetry.space_group_name_H-M   'P 1'
#
loop_
_entity.id
_entity.type
_entity.pdbx_description
1 polymer ?
#
loop_
_entity_poly.entity_id
_entity_poly.type
_entity_poly.pdbx_seq_one_letter_code
_entity_poly.pdbx_strand_id
1 'polypeptide(L)'
;LIQDYQDLLDEARHYLRGLHNSLLNTRRKIMEYSTNLRFKKMRDVSEAAVMAGSVLHKKVRELDASAKQPSQINKTISSSNLSATNKSLTVAENKKPTIADKSASSVKAFNQSRSDKSGPPKVGDMVHVSSLGKKVTVLKVDLSKGEIVVQAGNMKLKLKLTDIQR
;
A
#
# COMPACT_ATOMS: atom_id res chain seq x y z
N LEU A 1 -5.37 64.28 -1.45
CA LEU A 1 -5.12 63.56 -0.17
C LEU A 1 -6.33 62.74 0.29
N ILE A 2 -7.47 63.36 0.66
CA ILE A 2 -8.65 62.59 1.13
C ILE A 2 -9.17 61.67 0.01
N GLN A 3 -9.23 62.15 -1.23
CA GLN A 3 -9.65 61.35 -2.38
C GLN A 3 -8.70 60.17 -2.64
N ASP A 4 -7.38 60.44 -2.72
CA ASP A 4 -6.37 59.41 -2.96
C ASP A 4 -6.40 58.29 -1.90
N TYR A 5 -6.63 58.66 -0.63
CA TYR A 5 -6.78 57.68 0.45
C TYR A 5 -8.02 56.81 0.25
N GLN A 6 -9.12 57.39 -0.23
CA GLN A 6 -10.36 56.68 -0.45
C GLN A 6 -10.29 55.75 -1.66
N ASP A 7 -9.63 56.19 -2.73
CA ASP A 7 -9.35 55.37 -3.91
C ASP A 7 -8.49 54.16 -3.53
N LEU A 8 -7.46 54.35 -2.70
CA LEU A 8 -6.62 53.27 -2.17
C LEU A 8 -7.42 52.26 -1.33
N LEU A 9 -8.35 52.73 -0.50
CA LEU A 9 -9.24 51.85 0.26
C LEU A 9 -10.21 51.08 -0.62
N ASP A 10 -10.69 51.66 -1.72
CA ASP A 10 -11.54 50.98 -2.69
C ASP A 10 -10.76 49.91 -3.48
N GLU A 11 -9.53 50.21 -3.89
CA GLU A 11 -8.64 49.27 -4.56
C GLU A 11 -8.31 48.07 -3.66
N ALA A 12 -7.94 48.32 -2.40
CA ALA A 12 -7.66 47.27 -1.42
C ALA A 12 -8.88 46.36 -1.20
N ARG A 13 -10.09 46.94 -1.12
CA ARG A 13 -11.35 46.18 -1.01
C ARG A 13 -11.62 45.35 -2.26
N HIS A 14 -11.37 45.88 -3.45
CA HIS A 14 -11.49 45.14 -4.71
C HIS A 14 -10.52 43.97 -4.78
N TYR A 15 -9.26 44.18 -4.40
CA TYR A 15 -8.25 43.13 -4.37
C TYR A 15 -8.64 42.01 -3.40
N LEU A 16 -9.08 42.33 -2.18
CA LEU A 16 -9.55 41.36 -1.19
C LEU A 16 -10.75 40.54 -1.70
N ARG A 17 -11.71 41.18 -2.38
CA ARG A 17 -12.84 40.48 -3.02
C ARG A 17 -12.38 39.54 -4.14
N GLY A 18 -11.42 39.99 -4.96
CA GLY A 18 -10.82 39.17 -6.01
C GLY A 18 -10.14 37.91 -5.46
N LEU A 19 -9.34 38.07 -4.40
CA LEU A 19 -8.70 36.95 -3.70
C LEU A 19 -9.71 35.99 -3.07
N HIS A 20 -10.77 36.51 -2.47
CA HIS A 20 -11.82 35.67 -1.90
C HIS A 20 -12.49 34.81 -2.98
N ASN A 21 -12.84 35.40 -4.13
CA ASN A 21 -13.43 34.69 -5.25
C ASN A 21 -12.49 33.65 -5.87
N SER A 22 -11.20 33.97 -6.01
CA SER A 22 -10.21 33.03 -6.55
C SER A 22 -9.99 31.83 -5.60
N LEU A 23 -10.00 32.06 -4.28
CA LEU A 23 -9.93 31.01 -3.27
C LEU A 23 -11.16 30.08 -3.33
N LEU A 24 -12.37 30.64 -3.41
CA LEU A 24 -13.60 29.85 -3.54
C LEU A 24 -13.61 29.03 -4.83
N ASN A 25 -13.15 29.61 -5.94
CA ASN A 25 -13.05 28.90 -7.21
C ASN A 25 -12.04 27.74 -7.13
N THR A 26 -10.87 27.99 -6.54
CA THR A 26 -9.84 26.96 -6.33
C THR A 26 -10.36 25.82 -5.47
N ARG A 27 -11.06 26.13 -4.37
CA ARG A 27 -11.71 25.13 -3.51
C ARG A 27 -12.71 24.29 -4.30
N ARG A 28 -13.54 24.91 -5.13
CA ARG A 28 -14.51 24.20 -5.98
C ARG A 28 -13.81 23.24 -6.95
N LYS A 29 -12.76 23.68 -7.64
CA LYS A 29 -11.97 22.84 -8.56
C LYS A 29 -11.33 21.65 -7.87
N ILE A 30 -10.74 21.86 -6.68
CA ILE A 30 -10.15 20.77 -5.89
C ILE A 30 -11.22 19.74 -5.52
N MET A 31 -12.40 20.18 -5.09
CA MET A 31 -13.49 19.29 -4.72
C MET A 31 -14.03 18.50 -5.91
N GLU A 32 -14.18 19.14 -7.07
CA GLU A 32 -14.58 18.50 -8.33
C GLU A 32 -13.57 17.44 -8.77
N TYR A 33 -12.28 17.80 -8.82
CA TYR A 33 -11.20 16.87 -9.13
C TYR A 33 -11.17 15.67 -8.18
N SER A 34 -11.29 15.91 -6.87
CA SER A 34 -11.31 14.86 -5.85
C SER A 34 -12.50 13.91 -6.02
N THR A 35 -13.65 14.46 -6.43
CA THR A 35 -14.88 13.69 -6.65
C THR A 35 -14.79 12.87 -7.92
N ASN A 36 -14.34 13.46 -9.02
CA ASN A 36 -14.07 12.76 -10.27
C ASN A 36 -13.05 11.63 -10.11
N LEU A 37 -11.97 11.88 -9.35
CA LEU A 37 -10.98 10.85 -9.05
C LEU A 37 -11.58 9.68 -8.27
N ARG A 38 -12.43 9.95 -7.27
CA ARG A 38 -13.15 8.90 -6.53
C ARG A 38 -14.08 8.10 -7.44
N PHE A 39 -14.85 8.77 -8.28
CA PHE A 39 -15.74 8.09 -9.23
C PHE A 39 -14.98 7.22 -10.23
N LYS A 40 -13.86 7.72 -10.77
CA LYS A 40 -13.01 6.94 -11.67
C LYS A 40 -12.49 5.67 -10.99
N LYS A 41 -11.89 5.80 -9.80
CA LYS A 41 -11.41 4.65 -9.03
C LYS A 41 -12.53 3.64 -8.73
N MET A 42 -13.69 4.14 -8.31
CA MET A 42 -14.84 3.28 -8.02
C MET A 42 -15.29 2.52 -9.27
N ARG A 43 -15.35 3.19 -10.43
CA ARG A 43 -15.71 2.58 -11.71
C ARG A 43 -14.70 1.50 -12.10
N ASP A 44 -13.41 1.81 -12.07
CA ASP A 44 -12.35 0.86 -12.43
C ASP A 44 -12.39 -0.40 -11.54
N VAL A 45 -12.58 -0.23 -10.23
CA VAL A 45 -12.73 -1.34 -9.28
C VAL A 45 -14.01 -2.14 -9.53
N SER A 46 -15.13 -1.46 -9.78
CA SER A 46 -16.42 -2.12 -10.02
C SER A 46 -16.38 -2.92 -11.32
N GLU A 47 -15.77 -2.39 -12.37
CA GLU A 47 -15.59 -3.07 -13.65
C GLU A 47 -14.72 -4.32 -13.50
N ALA A 48 -13.58 -4.20 -12.80
CA ALA A 48 -12.73 -5.35 -12.49
C ALA A 48 -13.47 -6.42 -11.67
N ALA A 49 -14.27 -6.01 -10.68
CA ALA A 49 -15.07 -6.92 -9.86
C ALA A 49 -16.14 -7.66 -10.69
N VAL A 50 -16.85 -6.94 -11.57
CA VAL A 50 -17.84 -7.53 -12.48
C VAL A 50 -17.18 -8.54 -13.43
N MET A 51 -16.02 -8.20 -14.00
CA MET A 51 -15.27 -9.13 -14.86
C MET A 51 -14.82 -10.38 -14.09
N ALA A 52 -14.25 -10.22 -12.90
CA ALA A 52 -13.83 -11.34 -12.06
C ALA A 52 -15.01 -12.25 -11.69
N GLY A 53 -16.16 -11.66 -11.31
CA GLY A 53 -17.39 -12.38 -11.04
C GLY A 53 -17.90 -13.14 -12.27
N SER A 54 -17.87 -12.52 -13.46
CA SER A 54 -18.25 -13.16 -14.72
C SER A 54 -17.38 -14.38 -15.04
N VAL A 55 -16.06 -14.25 -14.90
CA VAL A 55 -15.11 -15.36 -15.10
C VAL A 55 -15.35 -16.48 -14.09
N LEU A 56 -15.54 -16.15 -12.82
CA LEU A 56 -15.85 -17.11 -11.77
C LEU A 56 -17.14 -17.87 -12.08
N HIS A 57 -18.22 -17.17 -12.39
CA HIS A 57 -19.50 -17.79 -12.73
C HIS A 57 -19.40 -18.66 -13.98
N LYS A 58 -18.60 -18.28 -14.98
CA LYS A 58 -18.34 -19.11 -16.14
C LYS A 58 -17.66 -20.42 -15.73
N LYS A 59 -16.62 -20.36 -14.89
CA LYS A 59 -15.90 -21.54 -14.39
C LYS A 59 -16.78 -22.47 -13.56
N VAL A 60 -17.63 -21.91 -12.70
CA VAL A 60 -18.61 -22.70 -11.93
C VAL A 60 -19.54 -23.48 -12.88
N ARG A 61 -20.09 -22.82 -13.92
CA ARG A 61 -20.95 -23.50 -14.91
C ARG A 61 -20.22 -24.58 -15.70
N GLU A 62 -18.97 -24.35 -16.09
CA GLU A 62 -18.14 -25.35 -16.77
C GLU A 62 -17.93 -26.61 -15.90
N LEU A 63 -17.67 -26.43 -14.61
CA LEU A 63 -17.52 -27.54 -13.66
C LEU A 63 -18.84 -28.29 -13.43
N ASP A 64 -19.95 -27.57 -13.24
CA ASP A 64 -21.27 -28.18 -13.06
C ASP A 64 -21.71 -28.95 -14.30
N ALA A 65 -21.41 -28.45 -15.50
CA ALA A 65 -21.69 -29.15 -16.76
C ALA A 65 -20.84 -30.42 -16.89
N SER A 66 -19.55 -30.35 -16.55
CA SER A 66 -18.65 -31.51 -16.56
C SER A 66 -19.08 -32.58 -15.55
N ALA A 67 -19.58 -32.19 -14.38
CA ALA A 67 -20.06 -33.12 -13.35
C ALA A 67 -21.37 -33.80 -13.74
N LYS A 68 -22.22 -33.12 -14.52
CA LYS A 68 -23.49 -33.68 -15.03
C LYS A 68 -23.32 -34.55 -16.27
N GLN A 69 -22.15 -34.53 -16.92
CA GLN A 69 -21.90 -35.40 -18.06
C GLN A 69 -21.99 -36.86 -17.59
N PRO A 70 -22.99 -37.63 -18.06
CA PRO A 70 -23.13 -39.01 -17.64
C PRO A 70 -21.83 -39.72 -18.02
N SER A 71 -21.12 -40.25 -17.03
CA SER A 71 -20.12 -41.26 -17.32
C SER A 71 -20.88 -42.40 -17.99
N GLN A 72 -20.71 -42.52 -19.31
CA GLN A 72 -20.92 -43.79 -19.97
C GLN A 72 -19.93 -44.74 -19.31
N ILE A 73 -20.38 -45.39 -18.23
CA ILE A 73 -19.75 -46.56 -17.65
C ILE A 73 -19.93 -47.65 -18.71
N ASN A 74 -19.10 -47.57 -19.74
CA ASN A 74 -18.82 -48.70 -20.59
C ASN A 74 -18.00 -49.64 -19.71
N LYS A 75 -18.72 -50.63 -19.16
CA LYS A 75 -18.16 -51.81 -18.50
C LYS A 75 -17.22 -52.50 -19.49
N THR A 76 -15.93 -52.16 -19.45
CA THR A 76 -14.88 -53.05 -19.94
C THR A 76 -13.91 -53.27 -18.81
N ILE A 77 -14.17 -54.36 -18.10
CA ILE A 77 -13.31 -55.00 -17.12
C ILE A 77 -12.02 -55.38 -17.86
N SER A 78 -10.90 -54.71 -17.59
CA SER A 78 -9.58 -55.35 -17.65
C SER A 78 -8.55 -54.54 -16.87
N SER A 79 -8.03 -55.20 -15.87
CA SER A 79 -7.01 -54.80 -14.91
C SER A 79 -5.66 -54.50 -15.54
N SER A 80 -5.10 -53.32 -15.27
CA SER A 80 -3.64 -53.15 -15.15
C SER A 80 -3.32 -51.98 -14.22
N ASN A 81 -3.16 -52.34 -12.96
CA ASN A 81 -2.45 -51.67 -11.87
C ASN A 81 -1.78 -50.32 -12.21
N LEU A 82 -2.43 -49.25 -11.74
CA LEU A 82 -1.85 -47.96 -11.42
C LEU A 82 -0.80 -48.13 -10.31
N SER A 83 0.48 -48.11 -10.66
CA SER A 83 1.57 -47.69 -9.76
C SER A 83 2.84 -47.48 -10.57
N ALA A 84 2.89 -46.36 -11.28
CA ALA A 84 4.14 -45.81 -11.81
C ALA A 84 4.31 -44.40 -11.23
N THR A 85 4.60 -44.36 -9.93
CA THR A 85 5.41 -43.29 -9.33
C THR A 85 6.70 -43.22 -10.13
N ASN A 86 6.97 -42.12 -10.85
CA ASN A 86 8.32 -41.59 -11.15
C ASN A 86 8.30 -40.39 -12.11
N LYS A 87 9.27 -39.49 -11.89
CA LYS A 87 9.67 -38.26 -12.63
C LYS A 87 9.00 -36.98 -12.10
N SER A 88 9.49 -36.39 -11.03
CA SER A 88 10.78 -35.67 -10.89
C SER A 88 10.99 -34.56 -11.93
N LEU A 89 10.95 -33.34 -11.39
CA LEU A 89 11.74 -32.15 -11.73
C LEU A 89 11.43 -31.39 -13.02
N THR A 90 10.78 -30.24 -12.86
CA THR A 90 11.31 -29.00 -13.45
C THR A 90 10.96 -27.84 -12.53
N VAL A 91 11.84 -27.64 -11.55
CA VAL A 91 12.02 -26.36 -10.87
C VAL A 91 12.37 -25.33 -11.95
N ALA A 92 11.41 -24.49 -12.30
CA ALA A 92 11.67 -23.17 -12.87
C ALA A 92 11.42 -22.12 -11.79
N GLU A 93 12.12 -22.26 -10.67
CA GLU A 93 12.36 -21.15 -9.75
C GLU A 93 13.29 -20.17 -10.46
N ASN A 94 12.73 -19.14 -11.06
CA ASN A 94 13.45 -17.89 -11.22
C ASN A 94 12.47 -16.72 -11.23
N LYS A 95 12.68 -15.84 -10.24
CA LYS A 95 12.17 -14.46 -10.13
C LYS A 95 10.80 -14.28 -9.49
N LYS A 96 10.87 -14.18 -8.16
CA LYS A 96 10.13 -13.24 -7.31
C LYS A 96 9.81 -11.92 -8.06
N PRO A 97 8.55 -11.47 -8.02
CA PRO A 97 8.29 -10.11 -7.61
C PRO A 97 7.28 -10.11 -6.46
N THR A 98 7.80 -9.67 -5.32
CA THR A 98 7.07 -9.17 -4.17
C THR A 98 6.01 -8.14 -4.59
N ILE A 99 4.72 -8.44 -4.39
CA ILE A 99 3.72 -7.42 -4.08
C ILE A 99 2.97 -7.90 -2.84
N ALA A 100 3.40 -7.37 -1.71
CA ALA A 100 2.72 -7.51 -0.44
C ALA A 100 1.48 -6.62 -0.46
N ASP A 101 0.32 -7.21 -0.76
CA ASP A 101 -0.97 -6.57 -0.51
C ASP A 101 -1.26 -6.61 1.00
N LYS A 102 -0.71 -5.58 1.63
CA LYS A 102 -1.04 -5.05 2.93
C LYS A 102 -2.54 -4.74 2.98
N SER A 103 -3.28 -5.40 3.85
CA SER A 103 -4.17 -4.79 4.87
C SER A 103 -5.11 -5.83 5.47
N ALA A 104 -4.64 -6.57 6.48
CA ALA A 104 -5.53 -7.19 7.46
C ALA A 104 -5.14 -6.62 8.83
N SER A 105 -6.02 -5.77 9.35
CA SER A 105 -5.96 -5.13 10.66
C SER A 105 -5.98 -6.22 11.73
N SER A 106 -4.80 -6.68 12.14
CA SER A 106 -4.64 -7.56 13.29
C SER A 106 -4.15 -6.70 14.44
N VAL A 107 -5.08 -6.31 15.30
CA VAL A 107 -4.85 -5.71 16.61
C VAL A 107 -4.01 -6.68 17.44
N LYS A 108 -2.67 -6.61 17.34
CA LYS A 108 -1.77 -7.29 18.26
C LYS A 108 -1.44 -6.32 19.37
N ALA A 109 -2.00 -6.59 20.53
CA ALA A 109 -1.59 -6.01 21.81
C ALA A 109 -0.07 -6.20 21.95
N PHE A 110 0.67 -5.11 21.74
CA PHE A 110 2.09 -5.09 22.01
C PHE A 110 2.26 -5.08 23.52
N ASN A 111 2.48 -6.26 24.09
CA ASN A 111 3.08 -6.40 25.40
C ASN A 111 4.37 -5.57 25.38
N GLN A 112 4.32 -4.48 26.14
CA GLN A 112 5.34 -3.46 26.27
C GLN A 112 6.50 -4.09 27.04
N SER A 113 7.35 -4.85 26.36
CA SER A 113 8.60 -5.30 26.95
C SER A 113 9.48 -4.05 27.13
N ARG A 114 9.40 -3.46 28.33
CA ARG A 114 10.39 -2.54 28.89
C ARG A 114 11.71 -3.31 28.98
N SER A 115 12.40 -3.39 27.85
CA SER A 115 13.77 -3.85 27.80
C SER A 115 14.61 -2.61 28.11
N ASP A 116 14.87 -2.41 29.39
CA ASP A 116 15.90 -1.52 29.91
C ASP A 116 17.24 -1.90 29.29
N LYS A 117 17.52 -1.36 28.10
CA LYS A 117 18.77 -1.57 27.39
C LYS A 117 19.25 -0.21 26.95
N SER A 118 19.86 0.47 27.91
CA SER A 118 20.64 1.71 27.80
C SER A 118 21.90 1.51 26.94
N GLY A 119 21.74 0.95 25.74
CA GLY A 119 22.81 0.69 24.79
C GLY A 119 22.41 1.11 23.38
N PRO A 120 23.39 1.21 22.46
CA PRO A 120 23.10 1.58 21.07
C PRO A 120 22.11 0.59 20.43
N PRO A 121 21.23 1.07 19.54
CA PRO A 121 20.27 0.21 18.85
C PRO A 121 21.00 -0.89 18.09
N LYS A 122 20.39 -2.07 17.99
CA LYS A 122 20.95 -3.18 17.20
C LYS A 122 20.41 -3.15 15.77
N VAL A 123 21.18 -3.72 14.84
CA VAL A 123 20.71 -3.92 13.47
C VAL A 123 19.44 -4.78 13.48
N GLY A 124 18.39 -4.28 12.83
CA GLY A 124 17.05 -4.88 12.83
C GLY A 124 16.06 -4.28 13.83
N ASP A 125 16.52 -3.48 14.81
CA ASP A 125 15.61 -2.82 15.75
C ASP A 125 14.74 -1.77 15.03
N MET A 126 13.49 -1.63 15.48
CA MET A 126 12.63 -0.50 15.10
C MET A 126 12.90 0.67 16.03
N VAL A 127 13.29 1.80 15.45
CA VAL A 127 13.54 3.04 16.18
C VAL A 127 12.62 4.14 15.68
N HIS A 128 12.20 5.05 16.56
CA HIS A 128 11.44 6.22 16.17
C HIS A 128 12.40 7.35 15.80
N VAL A 129 12.26 7.87 14.59
CA VAL A 129 13.07 8.99 14.12
C VAL A 129 12.21 10.25 14.12
N SER A 130 12.53 11.19 14.99
CA SER A 130 11.75 12.41 15.20
C SER A 130 11.66 13.25 13.93
N SER A 131 12.73 13.33 13.14
CA SER A 131 12.74 14.08 11.87
C SER A 131 11.79 13.52 10.79
N LEU A 132 11.39 12.25 10.91
CA LEU A 132 10.45 11.59 10.00
C LEU A 132 9.06 11.41 10.62
N GLY A 133 8.93 11.57 11.95
CA GLY A 133 7.72 11.26 12.71
C GLY A 133 7.25 9.80 12.55
N LYS A 134 8.15 8.89 12.19
CA LYS A 134 7.82 7.50 11.80
C LYS A 134 8.81 6.52 12.41
N LYS A 135 8.36 5.28 12.62
CA LYS A 135 9.20 4.15 13.02
C LYS A 135 9.92 3.59 11.79
N VAL A 136 11.22 3.36 11.91
CA VAL A 136 12.09 2.89 10.83
C VAL A 136 12.97 1.75 11.34
N THR A 137 13.45 0.90 10.42
CA THR A 137 14.33 -0.22 10.76
C THR A 137 15.79 0.19 10.64
N VAL A 138 16.60 -0.19 11.63
CA VAL A 138 18.05 0.06 11.61
C VAL A 138 18.74 -0.97 10.73
N LEU A 139 19.43 -0.52 9.68
CA LEU A 139 20.20 -1.38 8.77
C LEU A 139 21.64 -1.58 9.23
N LYS A 140 22.28 -0.51 9.71
CA LYS A 140 23.68 -0.51 10.12
C LYS A 140 23.91 0.49 11.24
N VAL A 141 24.80 0.16 12.16
CA VAL A 141 25.17 1.01 13.29
C VAL A 141 26.67 1.16 13.28
N ASP A 142 27.14 2.39 13.10
CA ASP A 142 28.57 2.74 13.10
C ASP A 142 28.90 3.46 14.42
N LEU A 143 29.18 2.67 15.46
CA LEU A 143 29.46 3.17 16.82
C LEU A 143 30.67 4.10 16.88
N SER A 144 31.71 3.85 16.07
CA SER A 144 32.92 4.67 16.04
C SER A 144 32.68 6.12 15.61
N LYS A 145 31.61 6.37 14.83
CA LYS A 145 31.22 7.71 14.37
C LYS A 145 29.99 8.26 15.10
N GLY A 146 29.32 7.43 15.91
CA GLY A 146 28.05 7.76 16.54
C GLY A 146 26.89 7.90 15.54
N GLU A 147 26.95 7.19 14.42
CA GLU A 147 25.98 7.29 13.32
C GLU A 147 25.26 5.96 13.08
N ILE A 148 24.03 6.02 12.58
CA ILE A 148 23.28 4.84 12.13
C ILE A 148 22.70 5.05 10.74
N VAL A 149 22.52 3.95 10.02
CA VAL A 149 21.80 3.92 8.75
C VAL A 149 20.45 3.25 8.97
N VAL A 150 19.38 3.98 8.70
CA VAL A 150 18.00 3.49 8.80
C VAL A 150 17.36 3.35 7.42
N GLN A 151 16.40 2.43 7.30
CA GLN A 151 15.57 2.28 6.11
C GLN A 151 14.16 2.82 6.35
N ALA A 152 13.74 3.77 5.52
CA ALA A 152 12.40 4.33 5.48
C ALA A 152 11.77 4.01 4.12
N GLY A 153 11.14 2.85 4.01
CA GLY A 153 10.63 2.34 2.74
C GLY A 153 11.77 2.10 1.74
N ASN A 154 11.78 2.85 0.64
CA ASN A 154 12.81 2.74 -0.40
C ASN A 154 14.02 3.65 -0.15
N MET A 155 13.99 4.47 0.90
CA MET A 155 15.06 5.41 1.23
C MET A 155 15.96 4.83 2.33
N LYS A 156 17.27 5.09 2.22
CA LYS A 156 18.25 4.84 3.28
C LYS A 156 18.77 6.18 3.80
N LEU A 157 18.77 6.37 5.11
CA LEU A 157 19.13 7.64 5.73
C LEU A 157 20.22 7.41 6.76
N LYS A 158 21.21 8.29 6.77
CA LYS A 158 22.28 8.30 7.75
C LYS A 158 21.97 9.36 8.80
N LEU A 159 21.86 8.96 10.06
CA LEU A 159 21.44 9.80 11.17
C LEU A 159 22.44 9.69 12.32
N LYS A 160 22.53 10.71 13.15
CA LYS A 160 23.28 10.65 14.40
C LYS A 160 22.45 9.90 15.46
N LEU A 161 23.12 9.17 16.34
CA LEU A 161 22.46 8.46 17.45
C LEU A 161 21.64 9.39 18.36
N THR A 162 21.99 10.68 18.42
CA THR A 162 21.30 11.72 19.21
C THR A 162 19.89 12.04 18.70
N ASP A 163 19.61 11.77 17.43
CA ASP A 163 18.38 12.22 16.77
C ASP A 163 17.28 11.15 16.80
N ILE A 164 17.55 10.03 17.47
CA ILE A 164 16.70 8.84 17.51
C ILE A 164 16.18 8.64 18.92
N GLN A 165 14.87 8.40 19.00
CA GLN A 165 14.21 8.04 20.24
C GLN A 165 13.74 6.59 20.14
N ARG A 166 14.00 5.80 21.19
CA ARG A 166 13.51 4.41 21.27
C ARG A 166 12.10 4.36 21.86
#